data_AF-A0AAW7D0G8-F1
#
_entry.id   AF-A0AAW7D0G8-F1
#
_cell.length_a   1.000
_cell.length_b   1.000
_cell.length_c   1.000
_cell.angle_alpha   90.00
_cell.angle_beta   90.00
_cell.angle_gamma   90.00
#
_symmetry.space_group_name_H-M   'P 1'
#
loop_
_entity.id
_entity.type
_entity.pdbx_description
1 polymer ?
#
loop_
_entity_poly.entity_id
_entity_poly.type
_entity_poly.pdbx_seq_one_letter_code
_entity_poly.pdbx_strand_id
1 'polypeptide(L)'
;MKKLLLGLALTLSLGTFANSGEIIKDDQIIHLIKTCYRFDVDRTKWVNHNPTSYTTSYTEYGMYTEAGAYQRSLELSQLYPTDIDQNGNGYLSLHAYSVSNISNCTGLIPAISSDN
;
A
#
# COMPACT_ATOMS: atom_id res chain seq x y z
N MET A 1 23.73 55.43 18.65
CA MET A 1 23.45 54.63 17.43
C MET A 1 23.14 53.20 17.84
N LYS A 2 21.97 52.70 17.43
CA LYS A 2 21.38 51.39 17.76
C LYS A 2 22.14 50.25 17.06
N LYS A 3 22.31 49.10 17.71
CA LYS A 3 22.42 47.80 17.03
C LYS A 3 21.42 46.84 17.68
N LEU A 4 20.41 46.50 16.89
CA LEU A 4 19.29 45.61 17.20
C LEU A 4 19.81 44.17 17.30
N LEU A 5 19.53 43.51 18.43
CA LEU A 5 19.55 42.06 18.55
C LEU A 5 18.31 41.51 17.86
N LEU A 6 18.50 40.79 16.75
CA LEU A 6 17.43 40.09 16.03
C LEU A 6 17.25 38.71 16.68
N GLY A 7 16.60 38.67 17.84
CA GLY A 7 16.06 37.44 18.41
C GLY A 7 14.68 37.18 17.83
N LEU A 8 14.59 36.46 16.72
CA LEU A 8 13.33 36.07 16.11
C LEU A 8 12.71 34.93 16.96
N ALA A 9 12.04 35.29 18.05
CA ALA A 9 11.21 34.34 18.80
C ALA A 9 9.88 34.15 18.05
N LEU A 10 9.79 33.10 17.23
CA LEU A 10 8.50 32.60 16.73
C LEU A 10 7.77 31.90 17.89
N THR A 11 6.90 32.62 18.59
CA THR A 11 5.90 32.00 19.45
C THR A 11 4.75 31.54 18.58
N LEU A 12 4.77 30.28 18.15
CA LEU A 12 3.59 29.62 17.60
C LEU A 12 2.64 29.37 18.77
N SER A 13 1.64 30.24 18.91
CA SER A 13 0.50 30.01 19.78
C SER A 13 -0.29 28.82 19.23
N LEU A 14 -0.07 27.63 19.79
CA LEU A 14 -0.98 26.50 19.59
C LEU A 14 -2.33 26.89 20.18
N GLY A 15 -3.33 26.98 19.31
CA GLY A 15 -4.72 27.20 19.68
C GLY A 15 -5.15 26.17 20.72
N THR A 16 -5.68 26.65 21.84
CA THR A 16 -6.42 25.85 22.79
C THR A 16 -7.70 25.34 22.10
N PHE A 17 -7.77 24.05 21.78
CA PHE A 17 -9.04 23.41 21.49
C PHE A 17 -9.80 23.25 22.80
N ALA A 18 -10.62 24.25 23.14
CA ALA A 18 -11.74 24.04 24.02
C ALA A 18 -12.82 23.29 23.21
N ASN A 19 -12.81 21.96 23.27
CA ASN A 19 -14.03 21.20 23.04
C ASN A 19 -14.37 20.47 24.33
N SER A 20 -15.25 21.12 25.09
CA SER A 20 -15.95 20.54 26.22
C SER A 20 -16.96 19.51 25.73
N GLY A 21 -16.89 18.30 26.28
CA GLY A 21 -18.00 17.35 26.23
C GLY A 21 -17.58 15.97 25.76
N GLU A 22 -17.58 15.03 26.72
CA GLU A 22 -17.71 13.59 26.51
C GLU A 22 -16.47 12.87 25.95
N ILE A 23 -15.60 12.44 26.86
CA ILE A 23 -14.78 11.25 26.62
C ILE A 23 -15.77 10.09 26.54
N ILE A 24 -16.19 9.73 25.33
CA ILE A 24 -16.87 8.47 25.07
C ILE A 24 -15.85 7.37 25.40
N LYS A 25 -15.94 6.85 26.63
CA LYS A 25 -15.45 5.53 26.96
C LYS A 25 -16.43 4.55 26.32
N ASP A 26 -16.07 4.01 25.18
CA ASP A 26 -16.58 2.70 24.83
C ASP A 26 -15.56 1.96 23.98
N ASP A 27 -15.34 0.72 24.40
CA ASP A 27 -14.51 -0.32 23.82
C ASP A 27 -14.95 -0.74 22.42
N GLN A 28 -15.08 0.21 21.48
CA GLN A 28 -15.14 -0.11 20.06
C GLN A 28 -13.73 -0.41 19.59
N ILE A 29 -13.25 -1.61 19.92
CA ILE A 29 -12.28 -2.30 19.07
C ILE A 29 -12.95 -2.36 17.70
N ILE A 30 -12.64 -1.41 16.83
CA ILE A 30 -12.96 -1.50 15.41
C ILE A 30 -12.20 -2.73 14.95
N HIS A 31 -12.88 -3.87 14.91
CA HIS A 31 -12.38 -5.02 14.17
C HIS A 31 -12.27 -4.55 12.73
N LEU A 32 -11.06 -4.17 12.33
CA LEU A 32 -10.71 -3.84 10.96
C LEU A 32 -11.11 -5.04 10.12
N ILE A 33 -12.25 -4.95 9.43
CA ILE A 33 -12.77 -6.02 8.59
C ILE A 33 -11.76 -6.21 7.47
N LYS A 34 -11.09 -7.36 7.47
CA LYS A 34 -10.14 -7.73 6.43
C LYS A 34 -10.87 -8.59 5.41
N THR A 35 -10.70 -8.23 4.15
CA THR A 35 -11.19 -8.96 2.98
C THR A 35 -10.01 -9.64 2.30
N CYS A 36 -10.25 -10.78 1.66
CA CYS A 36 -9.24 -11.41 0.84
C CYS A 36 -9.12 -10.63 -0.47
N TYR A 37 -7.92 -10.14 -0.76
CA TYR A 37 -7.59 -9.50 -2.03
C TYR A 37 -6.64 -10.37 -2.83
N ARG A 38 -6.84 -10.37 -4.15
CA ARG A 38 -5.89 -10.87 -5.14
C ARG A 38 -5.18 -9.68 -5.76
N PHE A 39 -3.87 -9.77 -5.87
CA PHE A 39 -3.04 -8.80 -6.57
C PHE A 39 -2.40 -9.49 -7.77
N ASP A 40 -2.42 -8.83 -8.92
CA ASP A 40 -1.83 -9.31 -10.15
C ASP A 40 -0.89 -8.23 -10.71
N VAL A 41 0.29 -8.66 -11.15
CA VAL A 41 1.26 -7.84 -11.86
C VAL A 41 1.68 -8.57 -13.12
N ASP A 42 1.35 -7.99 -14.27
CA ASP A 42 1.76 -8.50 -15.58
C ASP A 42 2.84 -7.60 -16.17
N ARG A 43 4.01 -8.16 -16.47
CA ARG A 43 5.12 -7.43 -17.07
C ARG A 43 5.40 -7.94 -18.46
N THR A 44 5.25 -7.09 -19.45
CA THR A 44 5.60 -7.40 -20.84
C THR A 44 6.92 -6.74 -21.17
N LYS A 45 7.87 -7.51 -21.72
CA LYS A 45 9.12 -6.94 -22.23
C LYS A 45 8.88 -6.24 -23.56
N TRP A 46 9.40 -5.04 -23.71
CA TRP A 46 9.39 -4.26 -24.94
C TRP A 46 10.80 -4.10 -25.49
N VAL A 47 10.90 -4.17 -26.82
CA VAL A 47 12.14 -3.92 -27.57
C VAL A 47 11.80 -3.03 -28.76
N ASN A 48 12.45 -1.88 -28.87
CA ASN A 48 12.23 -0.90 -29.93
C ASN A 48 10.73 -0.59 -30.15
N HIS A 49 10.02 -0.23 -29.08
CA HIS A 49 8.58 0.10 -29.11
C HIS A 49 7.65 -1.05 -29.53
N ASN A 50 8.13 -2.30 -29.52
CA ASN A 50 7.31 -3.46 -29.80
C ASN A 50 7.25 -4.40 -28.59
N PRO A 51 6.05 -4.85 -28.17
CA PRO A 51 5.95 -5.87 -27.14
C PRO A 51 6.51 -7.19 -27.68
N THR A 52 7.26 -7.89 -26.84
CA THR A 52 7.73 -9.25 -27.13
C THR A 52 6.72 -10.26 -26.57
N SER A 53 6.84 -11.53 -26.96
CA SER A 53 6.05 -12.63 -26.37
C SER A 53 6.48 -12.99 -24.94
N TYR A 54 7.51 -12.34 -24.39
CA TYR A 54 7.98 -12.58 -23.04
C TYR A 54 7.18 -11.73 -22.05
N THR A 55 6.22 -12.38 -21.39
CA THR A 55 5.43 -11.82 -20.30
C THR A 55 5.70 -12.60 -19.02
N THR A 56 5.99 -11.91 -17.93
CA THR A 56 6.07 -12.50 -16.59
C THR A 56 4.90 -12.01 -15.76
N SER A 57 4.22 -12.93 -15.08
CA SER A 57 3.10 -12.61 -14.21
C SER A 57 3.44 -12.94 -12.75
N TYR A 58 3.00 -12.09 -11.84
CA TYR A 58 3.06 -12.30 -10.40
C TYR A 58 1.65 -12.19 -9.83
N THR A 59 1.24 -13.20 -9.06
CA THR A 59 -0.05 -13.19 -8.36
C THR A 59 0.19 -13.48 -6.88
N GLU A 60 -0.39 -12.67 -6.02
CA GLU A 60 -0.43 -12.92 -4.57
C GLU A 60 -1.85 -12.72 -4.00
N TYR A 61 -2.09 -13.34 -2.85
CA TYR A 61 -3.32 -13.22 -2.09
C TYR A 61 -3.01 -12.76 -0.68
N GLY A 62 -3.85 -11.91 -0.11
CA GLY A 62 -3.70 -11.53 1.30
C GLY A 62 -4.95 -10.92 1.93
N MET A 63 -5.00 -11.01 3.26
CA MET A 63 -6.07 -10.46 4.08
C MET A 63 -5.76 -9.01 4.44
N TYR A 64 -6.47 -8.07 3.82
CA TYR A 64 -6.27 -6.64 4.01
C TYR A 64 -7.59 -5.91 4.26
N THR A 65 -7.51 -4.78 4.95
CA THR A 65 -8.55 -3.75 4.79
C THR A 65 -8.43 -3.13 3.40
N GLU A 66 -9.45 -2.41 2.93
CA GLU A 66 -9.38 -1.72 1.64
C GLU A 66 -8.19 -0.76 1.54
N ALA A 67 -7.97 0.07 2.57
CA ALA A 67 -6.81 0.97 2.64
C ALA A 67 -5.47 0.19 2.65
N GLY A 68 -5.42 -0.96 3.33
CA GLY A 68 -4.25 -1.84 3.32
C GLY A 68 -4.00 -2.47 1.95
N ALA A 69 -5.05 -2.85 1.23
CA ALA A 69 -4.93 -3.39 -0.13
C ALA A 69 -4.44 -2.32 -1.10
N TYR A 70 -4.96 -1.09 -1.00
CA TYR A 70 -4.45 0.04 -1.77
C TYR A 70 -2.97 0.29 -1.50
N GLN A 71 -2.57 0.33 -0.22
CA GLN A 71 -1.16 0.50 0.15
C GLN A 71 -0.28 -0.63 -0.42
N ARG A 72 -0.74 -1.87 -0.34
CA ARG A 72 -0.03 -3.02 -0.91
C ARG A 72 0.12 -2.92 -2.43
N SER A 73 -0.93 -2.46 -3.13
CA SER A 73 -0.86 -2.20 -4.57
C SER A 73 0.20 -1.15 -4.91
N LEU A 74 0.37 -0.12 -4.08
CA LEU A 74 1.42 0.89 -4.26
C LEU A 74 2.81 0.28 -4.06
N GLU A 75 3.01 -0.55 -3.05
CA GLU A 75 4.27 -1.27 -2.85
C GLU A 75 4.63 -2.16 -4.05
N LEU A 76 3.66 -2.91 -4.59
CA LEU A 76 3.87 -3.73 -5.78
C LEU A 76 4.22 -2.89 -7.02
N SER A 77 3.65 -1.70 -7.16
CA SER A 77 4.01 -0.77 -8.24
C SER A 77 5.44 -0.24 -8.14
N GLN A 78 5.98 -0.12 -6.92
CA GLN A 78 7.37 0.23 -6.69
C GLN A 78 8.32 -0.95 -6.93
N LEU A 79 7.91 -2.16 -6.58
CA LEU A 79 8.71 -3.38 -6.78
C LEU A 79 8.79 -3.80 -8.26
N TYR A 80 7.71 -3.56 -9.01
CA TYR A 80 7.61 -3.93 -10.42
C TYR A 80 7.25 -2.70 -11.27
N PRO A 81 8.14 -1.69 -11.36
CA PRO A 81 7.84 -0.46 -12.09
C PRO A 81 7.70 -0.72 -13.59
N THR A 82 7.07 0.22 -14.27
CA THR A 82 7.24 0.38 -15.72
C THR A 82 8.55 1.13 -15.97
N ASP A 83 9.45 0.53 -16.74
CA ASP A 83 10.83 1.00 -16.96
C ASP A 83 11.19 1.00 -18.45
N ILE A 84 10.33 1.61 -19.27
CA ILE A 84 10.57 1.80 -20.71
C ILE A 84 11.48 3.02 -20.93
N ASP A 85 12.62 2.79 -21.60
CA ASP A 85 13.54 3.86 -22.00
C ASP A 85 13.02 4.66 -23.21
N GLN A 86 13.73 5.74 -23.55
CA GLN A 86 13.42 6.60 -24.71
C GLN A 86 13.48 5.88 -26.06
N ASN A 87 14.11 4.71 -26.13
CA ASN A 87 14.20 3.89 -27.34
C ASN A 87 13.09 2.83 -27.38
N GLY A 88 12.20 2.79 -26.39
CA GLY A 88 11.12 1.82 -26.29
C GLY A 88 11.61 0.43 -25.84
N ASN A 89 12.71 0.35 -25.11
CA ASN A 89 13.23 -0.89 -24.50
C ASN A 89 12.97 -0.90 -23.00
N GLY A 90 12.54 -2.03 -22.45
CA GLY A 90 12.33 -2.20 -21.02
C GLY A 90 11.15 -3.11 -20.71
N TYR A 91 10.48 -2.89 -19.59
CA TYR A 91 9.24 -3.57 -19.23
C TYR A 91 8.10 -2.57 -19.01
N LEU A 92 6.95 -2.91 -19.59
CA LEU A 92 5.67 -2.32 -19.22
C LEU A 92 5.04 -3.21 -18.16
N SER A 93 4.70 -2.63 -17.01
CA SER A 93 4.08 -3.34 -15.88
C SER A 93 2.65 -2.87 -15.69
N LEU A 94 1.70 -3.81 -15.72
CA LEU A 94 0.29 -3.58 -15.43
C LEU A 94 -0.03 -4.14 -14.05
N HIS A 95 -0.71 -3.34 -13.22
CA HIS A 95 -1.01 -3.69 -11.84
C HIS A 95 -2.52 -3.67 -11.63
N ALA A 96 -3.04 -4.72 -11.01
CA ALA A 96 -4.44 -4.79 -10.62
C ALA A 96 -4.56 -5.43 -9.24
N TYR A 97 -5.60 -5.06 -8.50
CA TYR A 97 -6.04 -5.79 -7.33
C TYR A 97 -7.57 -5.86 -7.28
N SER A 98 -8.08 -6.95 -6.73
CA SER A 98 -9.52 -7.21 -6.66
C SER A 98 -9.87 -8.05 -5.45
N VAL A 99 -11.12 -7.95 -4.99
CA VAL A 99 -11.64 -8.85 -3.95
C VAL A 99 -11.70 -10.27 -4.50
N SER A 100 -11.24 -11.23 -3.69
CA SER A 100 -11.14 -12.64 -4.03
C SER A 100 -11.91 -13.51 -3.02
N ASN A 101 -12.11 -14.78 -3.36
CA ASN A 101 -12.69 -15.74 -2.42
C ASN A 101 -11.75 -15.93 -1.21
N ILE A 102 -12.33 -15.88 0.00
CA ILE A 102 -11.62 -16.03 1.27
C ILE A 102 -10.71 -17.28 1.32
N SER A 103 -11.11 -18.37 0.66
CA SER A 103 -10.33 -19.62 0.62
C SER A 103 -8.92 -19.45 0.06
N ASN A 104 -8.73 -18.49 -0.84
CA ASN A 104 -7.42 -18.22 -1.46
C ASN A 104 -6.45 -17.55 -0.49
N CYS A 105 -6.96 -16.88 0.55
CA CYS A 105 -6.15 -16.25 1.60
C CYS A 105 -5.99 -17.11 2.86
N THR A 106 -6.85 -18.11 3.06
CA THR A 106 -6.82 -18.98 4.26
C THR A 106 -6.13 -20.32 4.04
N GLY A 107 -5.78 -20.68 2.80
CA GLY A 107 -5.03 -21.91 2.47
C GLY A 107 -3.57 -21.96 2.98
N LEU A 108 -3.13 -20.95 3.74
CA LEU A 108 -1.78 -20.82 4.30
C LEU A 108 -1.75 -20.93 5.84
N ILE A 109 -2.73 -21.57 6.47
CA ILE A 109 -2.57 -21.98 7.88
C ILE A 109 -1.66 -23.21 7.89
N PRO A 110 -0.41 -23.14 8.37
CA PRO A 110 0.38 -24.34 8.59
C PRO A 110 -0.42 -25.25 9.53
N ALA A 111 -0.62 -26.50 9.13
CA ALA A 111 -1.20 -27.51 10.00
C ALA A 111 -0.37 -27.54 11.28
N ILE A 112 -0.94 -27.04 12.38
CA ILE A 112 -0.36 -27.22 13.70
C ILE A 112 -0.41 -28.73 13.92
N SER A 113 0.75 -29.41 13.93
CA SER A 113 0.78 -30.81 14.30
C SER A 113 0.22 -30.91 15.72
N SER A 114 -0.91 -31.60 15.87
CA SER A 114 -1.38 -31.99 17.19
C SER A 114 -0.47 -33.13 17.66
N ASP A 115 0.64 -32.77 18.28
CA ASP A 115 1.41 -33.74 19.04
C ASP A 115 0.58 -34.08 20.29
N ASN A 116 -0.01 -35.28 20.24
CA ASN A 116 -0.55 -36.00 21.40
C ASN A 116 0.59 -36.52 22.28
#